data_AF-A0A087UQV4-F1
#
_entry.id   AF-A0A087UQV4-F1
#
_cell.length_a   1.000
_cell.length_b   1.000
_cell.length_c   1.000
_cell.angle_alpha   90.00
_cell.angle_beta   90.00
_cell.angle_gamma   90.00
#
_symmetry.space_group_name_H-M   'P 1'
#
loop_
_entity.id
_entity.type
_entity.pdbx_description
1 polymer ?
#
loop_
_entity_poly.entity_id
_entity_poly.type
_entity_poly.pdbx_seq_one_letter_code
_entity_poly.pdbx_strand_id
1 'polypeptide(L)' 'QKGLIRVGGRLSNSNLSYNQKYPIILPADSRLTKLIMEYFHKRDLHVGPQALLHSVRQQFWPINCRNLA' A
#
# COMPACT_ATOMS: atom_id res chain seq x y z
N GLN A 1 -14.71 13.12 4.75
CA GLN A 1 -13.43 12.43 4.51
C GLN A 1 -12.32 13.45 4.16
N LYS A 2 -12.00 14.39 5.04
CA LYS A 2 -11.00 15.43 4.79
C LYS A 2 -9.75 15.11 5.61
N GLY A 3 -8.60 14.91 4.96
CA GLY A 3 -7.30 14.79 5.65
C GLY A 3 -6.35 13.71 5.13
N LEU A 4 -6.80 12.79 4.26
CA LEU A 4 -5.94 11.74 3.71
C LEU A 4 -5.62 12.02 2.24
N ILE A 5 -4.34 11.91 1.89
CA ILE A 5 -3.88 12.01 0.51
C ILE A 5 -3.90 10.61 -0.12
N ARG A 6 -4.45 10.50 -1.31
CA ARG A 6 -4.57 9.26 -2.08
C ARG A 6 -3.97 9.41 -3.46
N VAL A 7 -3.54 8.30 -4.04
CA VAL A 7 -3.12 8.25 -5.44
C VAL A 7 -4.37 8.22 -6.33
N GLY A 8 -4.40 9.09 -7.35
CA GLY A 8 -5.35 9.01 -8.46
C GLY A 8 -4.70 8.32 -9.68
N GLY A 9 -5.50 7.80 -10.62
CA GLY A 9 -4.90 7.22 -11.82
C GLY A 9 -5.86 6.53 -12.80
N ARG A 10 -5.24 5.79 -13.72
CA ARG A 10 -5.85 5.17 -14.92
C ARG A 10 -6.91 4.10 -14.63
N LEU A 11 -7.01 3.64 -13.38
CA LEU A 11 -7.94 2.59 -12.96
C LEU A 11 -9.29 3.12 -12.49
N SER A 12 -9.57 4.41 -12.66
CA SER A 12 -10.82 5.07 -12.21
C SER A 12 -12.08 4.34 -12.67
N ASN A 13 -12.11 3.84 -13.90
CA ASN A 13 -13.24 3.15 -14.52
C ASN A 13 -13.22 1.63 -14.35
N SER A 14 -12.26 1.07 -13.60
CA SER A 14 -12.21 -0.37 -13.36
C SER A 14 -13.22 -0.81 -12.30
N ASN A 15 -13.63 -2.08 -12.34
CA ASN A 15 -14.51 -2.69 -11.34
C ASN A 15 -13.79 -3.07 -10.03
N LEU A 16 -12.65 -2.45 -9.75
CA LEU A 16 -11.90 -2.66 -8.51
C LEU A 16 -12.54 -1.91 -7.34
N SER A 17 -12.20 -2.30 -6.12
CA SER A 17 -12.63 -1.57 -4.93
C SER A 17 -12.05 -0.15 -4.90
N TYR A 18 -12.70 0.74 -4.15
CA TYR A 18 -12.27 2.14 -4.05
C TYR A 18 -10.81 2.28 -3.58
N ASN A 19 -10.38 1.46 -2.61
CA ASN A 19 -9.02 1.52 -2.06
C ASN A 19 -7.96 0.98 -3.04
N GLN A 20 -8.31 0.02 -3.89
CA GLN A 20 -7.42 -0.47 -4.95
C GLN A 20 -7.26 0.58 -6.06
N LYS A 21 -8.35 1.31 -6.39
CA LYS A 21 -8.31 2.40 -7.38
C LYS A 21 -7.57 3.63 -6.84
N TYR A 22 -7.80 3.94 -5.56
CA TYR A 22 -7.34 5.15 -4.90
C TYR A 22 -6.68 4.84 -3.55
N PRO A 23 -5.50 4.17 -3.56
CA PRO A 23 -4.82 3.77 -2.32
C PRO A 23 -4.32 4.99 -1.54
N ILE A 24 -4.28 4.85 -0.21
CA ILE A 24 -3.80 5.91 0.70
C ILE A 24 -2.29 5.99 0.66
N ILE A 25 -1.73 7.19 0.48
CA ILE A 25 -0.28 7.39 0.45
C ILE A 25 0.32 7.16 1.84
N LEU A 26 1.39 6.36 1.90
CA LEU A 26 2.17 6.12 3.11
C LEU A 26 3.58 6.72 2.94
N PRO A 27 4.01 7.64 3.83
CA PRO A 27 5.38 8.14 3.84
C PRO A 27 6.38 7.02 4.17
N ALA A 28 7.48 6.92 3.42
CA ALA A 28 8.45 5.83 3.58
C ALA A 28 9.02 5.74 5.00
N ASP A 29 9.36 6.89 5.59
CA ASP A 29 10.08 6.97 6.86
C ASP A 29 9.17 6.96 8.09
N SER A 30 7.85 6.81 7.90
CA SER A 30 6.91 6.77 9.01
C SER A 30 6.93 5.43 9.74
N ARG A 31 6.89 5.48 11.08
CA ARG A 31 6.71 4.29 11.93
C ARG A 31 5.46 3.49 11.54
N LEU A 32 4.39 4.18 11.16
CA LEU A 32 3.15 3.53 10.74
C LEU A 32 3.37 2.67 9.48
N THR A 33 4.13 3.17 8.52
CA THR A 33 4.44 2.43 7.28
C THR A 33 5.20 1.15 7.59
N LYS A 34 6.18 1.21 8.50
CA LYS A 34 6.93 0.02 8.95
C LYS A 34 6.01 -1.02 9.61
N LEU A 35 5.12 -0.59 10.49
CA LEU A 35 4.16 -1.47 11.15
C LEU A 35 3.18 -2.11 10.16
N ILE A 36 2.72 -1.37 9.15
CA ILE A 36 1.87 -1.90 8.09
C ILE A 36 2.64 -2.94 7.27
N MET A 37 3.87 -2.64 6.84
CA MET A 37 4.69 -3.59 6.08
C MET A 37 4.93 -4.89 6.88
N GLU A 38 5.27 -4.77 8.16
CA GLU A 38 5.48 -5.93 9.05
C GLU A 38 4.19 -6.75 9.25
N TYR A 39 3.05 -6.09 9.42
CA TYR A 39 1.76 -6.75 9.52
C TYR A 39 1.45 -7.57 8.27
N PHE A 40 1.60 -6.98 7.08
CA PHE A 40 1.36 -7.69 5.82
C PHE A 40 2.38 -8.81 5.60
N HIS A 41 3.65 -8.61 5.95
CA HIS A 41 4.68 -9.63 5.85
C HIS A 41 4.35 -10.86 6.71
N LYS A 42 3.93 -10.66 7.96
CA LYS A 42 3.51 -11.76 8.86
C LYS A 42 2.20 -12.41 8.41
N ARG A 43 1.20 -11.61 8.04
CA ARG A 43 -0.11 -12.09 7.58
C ARG A 43 0.02 -12.95 6.33
N ASP A 44 0.88 -12.53 5.40
CA ASP A 44 1.11 -13.22 4.14
C ASP A 44 2.28 -14.23 4.25
N LEU A 45 2.57 -14.73 5.46
CA LEU A 45 3.50 -15.85 5.69
C LEU A 45 4.93 -15.62 5.19
N HIS A 46 5.47 -14.42 5.41
CA HIS A 46 6.84 -14.02 5.06
C HIS A 46 7.13 -14.10 3.55
N VAL A 47 6.13 -13.81 2.72
CA VAL A 47 6.30 -13.69 1.27
C VAL A 47 7.40 -12.72 0.89
N GLY A 48 8.04 -13.00 -0.24
CA GLY A 48 9.09 -12.15 -0.77
C GLY A 48 8.62 -10.73 -1.12
N PRO A 49 9.56 -9.80 -1.34
CA PRO A 49 9.28 -8.36 -1.45
C PRO A 49 8.22 -8.00 -2.51
N GLN A 50 8.24 -8.66 -3.67
CA GLN A 50 7.28 -8.37 -4.75
C GLN A 50 5.83 -8.72 -4.37
N ALA A 51 5.64 -9.87 -3.73
CA ALA A 51 4.33 -10.32 -3.28
C ALA A 51 3.85 -9.47 -2.09
N LEU A 52 4.73 -9.16 -1.15
CA LEU A 52 4.44 -8.24 -0.06
C LEU A 52 3.96 -6.88 -0.59
N LEU A 53 4.68 -6.31 -1.56
CA LEU A 53 4.32 -5.05 -2.19
C LEU A 53 3.00 -5.12 -2.94
N HIS A 54 2.71 -6.22 -3.61
CA HIS A 54 1.42 -6.43 -4.27
C HIS A 54 0.28 -6.39 -3.25
N SER A 55 0.41 -7.11 -2.14
CA SER A 55 -0.60 -7.15 -1.08
C SER A 55 -0.83 -5.80 -0.43
N VAL A 56 0.24 -5.08 -0.10
CA VAL A 56 0.15 -3.73 0.51
C VAL A 56 -0.51 -2.75 -0.47
N ARG A 57 -0.18 -2.83 -1.76
CA ARG A 57 -0.74 -1.97 -2.82
C ARG A 57 -2.22 -2.15 -3.10
N GLN A 58 -2.86 -3.20 -2.59
CA GLN A 58 -4.31 -3.33 -2.66
C GLN A 58 -5.04 -2.28 -1.83
N GLN A 59 -4.37 -1.64 -0.87
CA GLN A 59 -4.99 -0.68 0.06
C GLN A 59 -4.17 0.60 0.26
N PHE A 60 -2.84 0.50 0.20
CA PHE A 60 -1.91 1.57 0.53
C PHE A 60 -0.89 1.82 -0.57
N TRP A 61 -0.34 3.02 -0.61
CA TRP A 61 0.70 3.40 -1.55
C TRP A 61 1.95 3.89 -0.80
N PRO A 62 2.80 2.96 -0.31
CA PRO A 62 4.08 3.32 0.27
C PRO A 62 4.97 3.99 -0.77
N ILE A 63 5.38 5.23 -0.47
CA ILE A 63 6.40 5.92 -1.23
C ILE A 63 7.72 5.17 -1.01
N ASN A 64 8.56 5.10 -2.04
CA ASN A 64 9.84 4.38 -1.98
C ASN A 64 9.74 2.88 -1.61
N CYS A 65 8.64 2.22 -1.98
CA CYS A 65 8.30 0.90 -1.44
C CYS A 65 9.34 -0.21 -1.69
N ARG A 66 10.15 -0.12 -2.75
CA ARG A 66 11.17 -1.14 -3.04
C ARG A 66 12.25 -1.22 -1.96
N ASN A 67 12.48 -0.14 -1.23
CA ASN A 67 13.45 -0.10 -0.13
C ASN A 67 12.81 -0.45 1.23
N LEU A 68 11.50 -0.70 1.27
CA LEU A 68 10.74 -1.02 2.49
C LEU A 68 10.33 -2.49 2.58
N ALA A 69 10.54 -3.25 1.50
CA ALA A 69 9.99 -4.59 1.29
C ALA A 69 11.05 -5.69 1.43
#